data_AF-A0A2C5YM91-F1
#
_entry.id   AF-A0A2C5YM91-F1
#
_cell.length_a   1.000
_cell.length_b   1.000
_cell.length_c   1.000
_cell.angle_alpha   90.00
_cell.angle_beta   90.00
_cell.angle_gamma   90.00
#
_symmetry.space_group_name_H-M   'P 1'
#
loop_
_entity.id
_entity.type
_entity.pdbx_description
1 polymer ?
#
loop_
_entity_poly.entity_id
_entity_poly.type
_entity_poly.pdbx_seq_one_letter_code
_entity_poly.pdbx_strand_id
1 'polypeptide(L)'
;MRVIGFLLSVAALGSAAKPLATLYNDRDYGGDAFPIYESGKCVDLPPLFSHNLESIKLAPGVKCRAYYVPKCVPVDYYNEFTKNQAFIDNPVWEAVRCYSS
;
A
#
# COMPACT_ATOMS: atom_id res chain seq x y z
N MET A 1 -0.67 11.97 -53.40
CA MET A 1 -1.88 11.54 -52.65
C MET A 1 -1.51 10.26 -51.90
N ARG A 2 -1.39 10.31 -50.56
CA ARG A 2 -2.31 9.68 -49.57
C ARG A 2 -2.23 8.13 -49.58
N VAL A 3 -2.03 7.36 -48.50
CA VAL A 3 -1.95 7.62 -47.05
C VAL A 3 -1.07 6.52 -46.40
N ILE A 4 -0.13 6.99 -45.59
CA ILE A 4 0.44 6.50 -44.33
C ILE A 4 -0.12 5.16 -43.80
N GLY A 5 0.81 4.25 -43.52
CA GLY A 5 0.58 2.92 -42.97
C GLY A 5 -0.07 2.89 -41.59
N PHE A 6 -0.90 1.86 -41.40
CA PHE A 6 -1.60 1.56 -40.17
C PHE A 6 -0.69 0.69 -39.29
N LEU A 7 -0.02 1.28 -38.31
CA LEU A 7 0.68 0.53 -37.27
C LEU A 7 -0.33 0.21 -36.16
N LEU A 8 -0.75 -1.04 -36.09
CA LEU A 8 -1.48 -1.60 -34.95
C LEU A 8 -0.56 -1.58 -33.72
N SER A 9 -0.78 -0.61 -32.83
CA SER A 9 -0.13 -0.58 -31.52
C SER A 9 -0.63 -1.75 -30.67
N VAL A 10 0.26 -2.68 -30.36
CA VAL A 10 0.02 -3.76 -29.39
C VAL A 10 0.03 -3.12 -27.99
N ALA A 11 -1.14 -2.98 -27.37
CA ALA A 11 -1.23 -2.65 -25.95
C ALA A 11 -0.73 -3.86 -25.15
N ALA A 12 0.50 -3.78 -24.65
CA ALA A 12 0.99 -4.71 -23.65
C ALA A 12 0.16 -4.52 -22.37
N LEU A 13 -0.81 -5.41 -22.13
CA LEU A 13 -1.39 -5.59 -20.80
C LEU A 13 -0.30 -6.18 -19.90
N GLY A 14 0.56 -5.32 -19.37
CA GLY A 14 1.45 -5.69 -18.27
C GLY A 14 0.58 -6.17 -17.11
N SER A 15 0.77 -7.41 -16.68
CA SER A 15 0.19 -7.94 -15.45
C SER A 15 0.58 -7.03 -14.30
N ALA A 16 -0.33 -6.16 -13.86
CA ALA A 16 -0.10 -5.32 -12.70
C ALA A 16 0.28 -6.23 -11.53
N ALA A 17 1.45 -6.00 -10.94
CA ALA A 17 1.91 -6.78 -9.79
C ALA A 17 0.83 -6.71 -8.69
N LYS A 18 0.51 -7.85 -8.06
CA LYS A 18 -0.42 -7.84 -6.93
C LYS A 18 0.27 -7.16 -5.74
N PRO A 19 -0.37 -6.19 -5.06
CA PRO A 19 0.22 -5.56 -3.90
C PRO A 19 0.34 -6.55 -2.74
N LEU A 20 1.39 -6.40 -1.94
CA LEU A 20 1.58 -7.11 -0.67
C LEU A 20 0.55 -6.64 0.37
N ALA A 21 0.22 -5.35 0.35
CA ALA A 21 -0.83 -4.77 1.16
C ALA A 21 -1.48 -3.59 0.45
N THR A 22 -2.73 -3.29 0.79
CA THR A 22 -3.42 -2.08 0.37
C THR A 22 -3.92 -1.37 1.62
N LEU A 23 -3.50 -0.12 1.76
CA LEU A 23 -3.89 0.78 2.85
C LEU A 23 -5.10 1.59 2.39
N TYR A 24 -6.01 1.90 3.31
CA TYR A 24 -7.23 2.65 3.02
C TYR A 24 -7.41 3.77 4.04
N ASN A 25 -7.87 4.93 3.57
CA ASN A 25 -8.12 6.09 4.44
C ASN A 25 -9.53 6.13 5.05
N ASP A 26 -10.31 5.06 4.85
CA ASP A 26 -11.63 4.87 5.42
C ASP A 26 -11.77 3.42 5.94
N ARG A 27 -12.81 3.18 6.73
CA ARG A 27 -13.15 1.87 7.29
C ARG A 27 -13.65 0.92 6.22
N ASP A 28 -13.67 -0.36 6.58
CA ASP A 28 -14.22 -1.43 5.74
C ASP A 28 -13.65 -1.45 4.31
N TYR A 29 -12.40 -0.97 4.17
CA TYR A 29 -11.66 -0.87 2.91
C TYR A 29 -12.27 0.11 1.89
N GLY A 30 -12.93 1.15 2.39
CA GLY A 30 -13.47 2.27 1.60
C GLY A 30 -12.42 3.35 1.29
N GLY A 31 -12.87 4.42 0.65
CA GLY A 31 -12.06 5.60 0.37
C GLY A 31 -10.93 5.38 -0.64
N ASP A 32 -9.87 6.18 -0.50
CA ASP A 32 -8.67 6.10 -1.31
C ASP A 32 -7.81 4.91 -0.90
N ALA A 33 -7.14 4.30 -1.88
CA ALA A 33 -6.31 3.13 -1.69
C ALA A 33 -4.83 3.42 -2.00
N PHE A 34 -3.93 3.03 -1.09
CA PHE A 34 -2.49 3.11 -1.29
C PHE A 34 -1.85 1.71 -1.27
N PRO A 35 -1.47 1.16 -2.44
CA PRO A 35 -0.88 -0.17 -2.53
C PRO A 35 0.62 -0.18 -2.20
N ILE A 36 1.05 -1.22 -1.46
CA ILE A 36 2.45 -1.52 -1.13
C ILE A 36 2.89 -2.75 -1.94
N TYR A 37 3.94 -2.63 -2.72
CA TYR A 37 4.40 -3.71 -3.62
C TYR A 37 5.72 -4.38 -3.20
N GLU A 38 6.58 -3.68 -2.47
CA GLU A 38 7.95 -4.13 -2.19
C GLU A 38 8.09 -4.68 -0.76
N SER A 39 8.61 -5.90 -0.64
CA SER A 39 8.87 -6.56 0.65
C SER A 39 10.14 -5.98 1.29
N GLY A 40 10.10 -5.71 2.60
CA GLY A 40 11.21 -5.19 3.40
C GLY A 40 11.49 -3.69 3.22
N LYS A 41 10.92 -3.05 2.19
CA LYS A 41 11.10 -1.61 1.94
C LYS A 41 10.22 -0.78 2.86
N CYS A 42 10.82 0.23 3.49
CA CYS A 42 10.04 1.26 4.17
C CYS A 42 9.44 2.22 3.14
N VAL A 43 8.16 2.49 3.28
CA VAL A 43 7.42 3.45 2.45
C VAL A 43 6.86 4.51 3.38
N ASP A 44 7.28 5.76 3.18
CA ASP A 44 6.66 6.90 3.87
C ASP A 44 5.24 7.10 3.33
N LEU A 45 4.27 7.27 4.22
CA LEU A 45 2.90 7.49 3.83
C LEU A 45 2.72 8.92 3.32
N PRO A 46 2.03 9.10 2.18
CA PRO A 46 1.71 10.44 1.72
C PRO A 46 0.75 11.13 2.70
N PRO A 47 0.67 12.46 2.72
CA PRO A 47 -0.16 13.23 3.68
C PRO A 47 -1.63 12.82 3.73
N LEU A 48 -2.17 12.25 2.64
CA LEU A 48 -3.55 11.76 2.60
C LEU A 48 -3.79 10.53 3.51
N PHE A 49 -2.77 9.71 3.69
CA PHE A 49 -2.80 8.49 4.51
C PHE A 49 -2.12 8.69 5.85
N SER A 50 -1.15 9.60 5.94
CA SER A 50 -0.63 10.05 7.22
C SER A 50 -1.78 10.69 8.02
N HIS A 51 -1.99 10.22 9.25
CA HIS A 51 -3.12 10.59 10.12
C HIS A 51 -4.51 10.09 9.75
N ASN A 52 -4.70 9.35 8.65
CA ASN A 52 -6.02 8.88 8.22
C ASN A 52 -6.06 7.40 7.83
N LEU A 53 -5.06 6.58 8.15
CA LEU A 53 -5.10 5.16 7.80
C LEU A 53 -6.08 4.40 8.70
N GLU A 54 -7.27 4.09 8.19
CA GLU A 54 -8.37 3.49 8.96
C GLU A 54 -8.57 1.99 8.69
N SER A 55 -8.12 1.47 7.55
CA SER A 55 -8.18 0.03 7.28
C SER A 55 -7.05 -0.48 6.38
N ILE A 56 -6.76 -1.78 6.46
CA ILE A 56 -5.67 -2.43 5.72
C ILE A 56 -6.07 -3.82 5.23
N LYS A 57 -5.83 -4.10 3.94
CA LYS A 57 -5.85 -5.45 3.37
C LYS A 57 -4.43 -5.94 3.17
N LEU A 58 -4.19 -7.19 3.57
CA LEU A 58 -2.92 -7.89 3.38
C LEU A 58 -3.11 -9.02 2.37
N ALA A 59 -2.12 -9.24 1.52
CA ALA A 59 -2.04 -10.45 0.74
C ALA A 59 -1.78 -11.67 1.66
N PRO A 60 -2.15 -12.90 1.24
CA PRO A 60 -1.87 -14.10 2.02
C PRO A 60 -0.37 -14.22 2.35
N GLY A 61 -0.05 -14.49 3.62
CA GLY A 61 1.34 -14.66 4.09
C GLY A 61 2.12 -13.36 4.31
N VAL A 62 1.51 -12.19 4.11
CA VAL A 62 2.15 -10.88 4.35
C VAL A 62 1.87 -10.39 5.77
N LYS A 63 2.89 -9.78 6.38
CA LYS A 63 2.75 -8.94 7.58
C LYS A 63 3.21 -7.52 7.29
N CYS A 64 2.57 -6.53 7.88
CA CYS A 64 2.97 -5.12 7.73
C CYS A 64 3.13 -4.46 9.09
N ARG A 65 4.10 -3.55 9.20
CA ARG A 65 4.31 -2.69 10.37
C ARG A 65 4.02 -1.26 9.95
N ALA A 66 3.13 -0.60 10.66
CA ALA A 66 2.92 0.84 10.54
C ALA A 66 3.65 1.55 11.68
N TYR A 67 4.34 2.64 11.36
CA TYR A 67 5.20 3.40 12.26
C TYR A 67 4.66 4.80 12.46
N TYR A 68 4.77 5.34 13.68
CA TYR A 68 4.41 6.73 13.99
C TYR A 68 5.43 7.77 13.53
N VAL A 69 6.53 7.32 12.91
CA VAL A 69 7.63 8.18 12.46
C VAL A 69 8.00 7.83 11.01
N PRO A 70 8.46 8.82 10.22
CA PRO A 70 8.89 8.57 8.85
C PRO A 70 10.15 7.70 8.82
N LYS A 71 10.44 7.12 7.65
CA LYS A 71 11.62 6.32 7.32
C LYS A 71 11.78 5.04 8.16
N CYS A 72 10.76 4.64 8.92
CA CYS A 72 10.79 3.46 9.78
C CYS A 72 12.00 3.45 10.75
N VAL A 73 12.34 4.62 11.28
CA VAL A 73 13.44 4.87 12.24
C VAL A 73 13.02 4.31 13.63
N PRO A 74 13.95 3.77 14.46
CA PRO A 74 13.74 2.53 15.22
C PRO A 74 13.02 2.71 16.56
N VAL A 75 12.52 1.67 17.24
CA VAL A 75 12.02 0.34 16.82
C VAL A 75 10.73 -0.02 17.58
N ASP A 76 10.29 0.77 18.57
CA ASP A 76 9.25 0.36 19.51
C ASP A 76 7.89 1.04 19.28
N TYR A 77 7.84 2.01 18.38
CA TYR A 77 6.62 2.76 18.04
C TYR A 77 6.04 2.27 16.70
N TYR A 78 5.65 1.00 16.66
CA TYR A 78 4.91 0.42 15.54
C TYR A 78 3.74 -0.43 16.01
N ASN A 79 2.76 -0.60 15.12
CA ASN A 79 1.77 -1.66 15.25
C ASN A 79 1.94 -2.66 14.11
N GLU A 80 1.83 -3.95 14.43
CA GLU A 80 1.98 -5.04 13.47
C GLU A 80 0.62 -5.59 13.05
N PHE A 81 0.43 -5.69 11.75
CA PHE A 81 -0.75 -6.25 11.11
C PHE A 81 -0.36 -7.55 10.42
N THR A 82 -0.97 -8.65 10.87
CA THR A 82 -0.79 -10.00 10.31
C THR A 82 -2.05 -10.55 9.66
N LYS A 83 -3.15 -9.78 9.72
CA LYS A 83 -4.43 -10.07 9.10
C LYS A 83 -5.06 -8.78 8.58
N ASN A 84 -6.06 -8.91 7.71
CA ASN A 84 -6.87 -7.77 7.30
C ASN A 84 -7.52 -7.11 8.52
N GLN A 85 -7.51 -5.78 8.58
CA GLN A 85 -8.22 -5.00 9.60
C GLN A 85 -9.16 -4.05 8.89
N ALA A 86 -10.46 -4.19 9.14
CA ALA A 86 -11.49 -3.31 8.60
C ALA A 86 -11.61 -1.99 9.39
N PHE A 87 -11.00 -1.93 10.58
CA PHE A 87 -10.97 -0.74 11.42
C PHE A 87 -9.68 -0.72 12.25
N ILE A 88 -9.01 0.43 12.30
CA ILE A 88 -7.81 0.70 13.08
C ILE A 88 -8.10 1.87 14.01
N ASP A 89 -8.04 1.63 15.33
CA ASP A 89 -8.46 2.58 16.38
C ASP A 89 -7.53 3.81 16.53
N ASN A 90 -6.39 3.82 15.83
CA ASN A 90 -5.49 4.96 15.75
C ASN A 90 -5.04 5.15 14.29
N PRO A 91 -5.48 6.21 13.59
CA PRO A 91 -5.17 6.39 12.18
C PRO A 91 -3.83 7.08 11.92
N VAL A 92 -3.11 7.50 12.96
CA VAL A 92 -1.84 8.23 12.84
C VAL A 92 -0.67 7.31 12.59
N TRP A 93 -0.25 7.25 11.33
CA TRP A 93 0.92 6.50 10.88
C TRP A 93 1.67 7.31 9.84
N GLU A 94 2.98 7.35 9.90
CA GLU A 94 3.83 8.13 8.99
C GLU A 94 4.56 7.25 7.98
N ALA A 95 4.74 5.96 8.28
CA ALA A 95 5.41 5.03 7.38
C ALA A 95 4.90 3.60 7.55
N VAL A 96 5.02 2.79 6.50
CA VAL A 96 4.67 1.36 6.52
C VAL A 96 5.80 0.54 5.91
N ARG A 97 6.06 -0.62 6.51
CA ARG A 97 6.96 -1.63 5.96
C ARG A 97 6.28 -3.00 5.99
N CYS A 98 6.15 -3.62 4.82
CA CYS A 98 5.55 -4.93 4.66
C CYS A 98 6.59 -6.00 4.38
N TYR A 99 6.33 -7.23 4.82
CA TYR A 99 7.19 -8.39 4.64
C TYR A 99 6.34 -9.54 4.11
N SER A 100 6.70 -10.06 2.93
CA SER A 100 6.22 -11.38 2.51
C SER A 100 6.99 -12.44 3.30
N SER A 101 6.27 -13.42 3.82
CA SER A 101 6.87 -14.66 4.33
C SER A 101 7.25 -15.59 3.17
#